data_AF-A0A6J5CU84-F1
#
_entry.id   AF-A0A6J5CU84-F1
#
_cell.length_a   1.000
_cell.length_b   1.000
_cell.length_c   1.000
_cell.angle_alpha   90.00
_cell.angle_beta   90.00
_cell.angle_gamma   90.00
#
_symmetry.space_group_name_H-M   'P 1'
#
loop_
_entity.id
_entity.type
_entity.pdbx_description
1 polymer ?
#
loop_
_entity_poly.entity_id
_entity_poly.type
_entity_poly.pdbx_seq_one_letter_code
_entity_poly.pdbx_strand_id
1 'polypeptide(L)'
;MRISEALNLRLADMTSEGLLIRKSKFQKTRLVPLHETAVAGLQRYLALRRRACSGDDHVFVDDDGHALRYTVTYWMFQKLLKFAGIGTTHNGHRPRLHELRHTFAVRALEASPEGRDQVGRHMLALATYMGHVNINATYWYLEATPELLRDIADAAEGFLTGEEK
;
A
#
# COMPACT_ATOMS: atom_id res chain seq x y z
N MET A 1 0.23 0.38 -3.35
CA MET A 1 -0.49 0.81 -4.57
C MET A 1 -1.08 2.21 -4.39
N ARG A 2 -1.25 3.02 -5.45
CA ARG A 2 -1.99 4.31 -5.39
C ARG A 2 -3.49 4.06 -5.64
N ILE A 3 -4.36 4.90 -5.10
CA ILE A 3 -5.82 4.73 -5.28
C ILE A 3 -6.23 4.76 -6.77
N SER A 4 -5.64 5.64 -7.58
CA SER A 4 -5.94 5.69 -9.01
C SER A 4 -5.53 4.41 -9.75
N GLU A 5 -4.48 3.72 -9.29
CA GLU A 5 -4.08 2.42 -9.86
C GLU A 5 -5.12 1.34 -9.52
N ALA A 6 -5.64 1.35 -8.29
CA ALA A 6 -6.70 0.41 -7.88
C ALA A 6 -8.01 0.66 -8.64
N LEU A 7 -8.43 1.93 -8.78
CA LEU A 7 -9.69 2.28 -9.46
C LEU A 7 -9.67 1.99 -10.97
N ASN A 8 -8.49 1.95 -11.60
CA ASN A 8 -8.35 1.65 -13.03
C ASN A 8 -7.95 0.20 -13.30
N LEU A 9 -7.84 -0.65 -12.27
CA LEU A 9 -7.42 -2.04 -12.40
C LEU A 9 -8.48 -2.82 -13.18
N ARG A 10 -8.06 -3.58 -14.20
CA ARG A 10 -8.96 -4.42 -15.01
C ARG A 10 -8.88 -5.89 -14.60
N LEU A 11 -9.90 -6.67 -14.90
CA LEU A 11 -9.91 -8.12 -14.63
C LEU A 11 -8.72 -8.83 -15.30
N ALA A 12 -8.33 -8.41 -16.50
CA ALA A 12 -7.17 -8.94 -17.23
C ALA A 12 -5.81 -8.59 -16.59
N ASP A 13 -5.78 -7.68 -15.63
CA ASP A 13 -4.58 -7.32 -14.87
C ASP A 13 -4.36 -8.24 -13.66
N MET A 14 -5.30 -9.14 -13.39
CA MET A 14 -5.19 -10.12 -12.31
C MET A 14 -4.49 -11.38 -12.81
N THR A 15 -3.32 -11.68 -12.24
CA THR A 15 -2.49 -12.84 -12.61
C THR A 15 -2.30 -13.78 -11.42
N SER A 16 -1.78 -14.99 -11.65
CA SER A 16 -1.40 -15.91 -10.57
C SER A 16 -0.33 -15.32 -9.65
N GLU A 17 0.57 -14.51 -10.21
CA GLU A 17 1.73 -13.93 -9.51
C GLU A 17 1.40 -12.58 -8.83
N GLY A 18 0.17 -12.08 -8.98
CA GLY A 18 -0.27 -10.80 -8.41
C GLY A 18 -0.97 -9.87 -9.40
N LEU A 19 -0.92 -8.57 -9.11
CA LEU A 19 -1.61 -7.54 -9.89
C LEU A 19 -0.66 -6.83 -10.86
N LEU A 20 -1.01 -6.81 -12.13
CA LEU A 20 -0.28 -6.08 -13.16
C LEU A 20 -0.75 -4.63 -13.24
N ILE A 21 0.00 -3.73 -12.62
CA ILE A 21 -0.34 -2.30 -12.63
C ILE A 21 0.19 -1.67 -13.91
N ARG A 22 -0.69 -1.45 -14.89
CA ARG A 22 -0.37 -0.82 -16.18
C ARG A 22 -0.38 0.71 -16.07
N LYS A 23 0.45 1.37 -16.89
CA LYS A 23 0.41 2.82 -17.16
C LYS A 23 0.23 3.67 -15.88
N SER A 24 1.10 3.46 -14.89
CA SER A 24 1.13 4.31 -13.68
C SER A 24 1.50 5.78 -14.03
N LYS A 25 1.56 6.67 -13.02
CA LYS A 25 1.87 8.12 -13.14
C LYS A 25 3.17 8.44 -13.92
N PHE A 26 3.94 7.44 -14.35
CA PHE A 26 5.17 7.56 -15.14
C PHE A 26 5.28 6.54 -16.29
N GLN A 27 4.16 6.03 -16.81
CA GLN A 27 4.10 5.01 -17.88
C GLN A 27 4.83 3.69 -17.57
N LYS A 28 5.18 3.44 -16.30
CA LYS A 28 5.77 2.16 -15.89
C LYS A 28 4.69 1.15 -15.57
N THR A 29 4.87 -0.04 -16.12
CA THR A 29 4.14 -1.25 -15.76
C THR A 29 4.91 -2.00 -14.69
N ARG A 30 4.23 -2.54 -13.68
CA ARG A 30 4.86 -3.36 -12.65
C ARG A 30 3.92 -4.46 -12.17
N LEU A 31 4.51 -5.57 -11.73
CA LEU A 31 3.79 -6.61 -10.99
C LEU A 31 3.81 -6.27 -9.49
N VAL A 32 2.66 -6.40 -8.85
CA VAL A 32 2.47 -6.20 -7.41
C VAL A 32 1.99 -7.53 -6.83
N PRO A 33 2.90 -8.32 -6.21
CA PRO A 33 2.52 -9.52 -5.49
C PRO A 33 1.56 -9.20 -4.35
N LEU A 34 0.62 -10.09 -4.07
CA LEU A 34 -0.32 -9.93 -2.96
C LEU A 34 -0.07 -11.00 -1.90
N HIS A 35 -0.13 -10.59 -0.64
CA HIS A 35 -0.19 -11.53 0.47
C HIS A 35 -1.47 -12.37 0.37
N GLU A 36 -1.42 -13.63 0.83
CA GLU A 36 -2.54 -14.58 0.75
C GLU A 36 -3.85 -14.04 1.36
N THR A 37 -3.76 -13.24 2.43
CA THR A 37 -4.92 -12.60 3.07
C THR A 37 -5.59 -11.58 2.15
N ALA A 38 -4.80 -10.81 1.39
CA ALA A 38 -5.30 -9.86 0.39
C ALA A 38 -5.91 -10.59 -0.81
N VAL A 39 -5.29 -11.69 -1.26
CA VAL A 39 -5.84 -12.56 -2.31
C VAL A 39 -7.20 -13.12 -1.88
N ALA A 40 -7.30 -13.67 -0.67
CA ALA A 40 -8.54 -14.21 -0.14
C ALA A 40 -9.66 -13.15 -0.06
N GLY A 41 -9.34 -11.94 0.39
CA GLY A 41 -10.28 -10.81 0.39
C GLY A 41 -10.76 -10.44 -1.01
N LEU A 42 -9.83 -10.36 -1.97
CA LEU A 42 -10.14 -10.04 -3.36
C LEU A 42 -11.00 -11.12 -4.03
N GLN A 43 -10.75 -12.40 -3.76
CA GLN A 43 -11.55 -13.50 -4.30
C GLN A 43 -12.99 -13.48 -3.76
N ARG A 44 -13.19 -13.19 -2.47
CA ARG A 44 -14.53 -13.00 -1.90
C ARG A 44 -15.28 -11.86 -2.60
N TYR A 45 -14.58 -10.75 -2.84
CA TYR A 45 -15.15 -9.62 -3.57
C TYR A 45 -15.52 -10.00 -5.01
N LEU A 46 -14.64 -10.66 -5.75
CA LEU A 46 -14.91 -11.09 -7.12
C LEU A 46 -16.10 -12.04 -7.24
N ALA A 47 -16.28 -12.94 -6.26
CA ALA A 47 -17.44 -13.82 -6.21
C ALA A 47 -18.76 -13.05 -6.07
N LEU A 48 -18.76 -11.94 -5.31
CA LEU A 48 -19.91 -11.04 -5.20
C LEU A 48 -20.10 -10.23 -6.49
N ARG A 49 -19.01 -9.66 -7.02
CA ARG A 49 -19.00 -8.89 -8.26
C ARG A 49 -19.60 -9.67 -9.43
N ARG A 50 -19.30 -10.96 -9.58
CA ARG A 50 -19.86 -11.81 -10.66
C ARG A 50 -21.39 -11.92 -10.62
N ARG A 51 -22.01 -11.70 -9.45
CA ARG A 51 -23.46 -11.71 -9.29
C ARG A 51 -24.09 -10.40 -9.73
N ALA A 52 -23.35 -9.30 -9.69
CA ALA A 52 -23.75 -8.05 -10.32
C ALA A 52 -23.54 -8.19 -11.84
N CYS A 53 -24.58 -7.97 -12.64
CA CYS A 53 -24.49 -7.97 -14.11
C CYS A 53 -23.71 -6.73 -14.63
N SER A 54 -22.43 -6.66 -14.30
CA SER A 54 -21.53 -5.60 -14.74
C SER A 54 -21.00 -5.91 -16.15
N GLY A 55 -21.29 -5.02 -17.11
CA GLY A 55 -20.66 -5.01 -18.43
C GLY A 55 -19.28 -4.33 -18.45
N ASP A 56 -18.84 -3.78 -17.32
CA ASP A 56 -17.53 -3.14 -17.17
C ASP A 56 -16.47 -4.20 -16.82
N ASP A 57 -15.24 -4.06 -17.30
CA ASP A 57 -14.11 -4.96 -17.02
C ASP A 57 -13.20 -4.46 -15.89
N HIS A 58 -13.52 -3.32 -15.25
CA HIS A 58 -12.85 -2.88 -14.01
C HIS A 58 -13.05 -3.90 -12.89
N VAL A 59 -12.00 -4.14 -12.10
CA VAL A 59 -12.08 -5.02 -10.94
C VAL A 59 -13.10 -4.46 -9.95
N PHE A 60 -12.95 -3.21 -9.53
CA PHE A 60 -13.82 -2.59 -8.55
C PHE A 60 -14.95 -1.80 -9.21
N VAL A 61 -16.19 -2.23 -8.96
CA VAL A 61 -17.42 -1.64 -9.48
C VAL A 61 -18.38 -1.23 -8.36
N ASP A 62 -19.30 -0.33 -8.66
CA ASP A 62 -20.43 0.01 -7.80
C ASP A 62 -21.59 -1.00 -7.94
N ASP A 63 -22.68 -0.75 -7.21
CA ASP A 63 -23.85 -1.65 -7.13
C ASP A 63 -24.57 -1.77 -8.49
N ASP A 64 -24.43 -0.77 -9.37
CA ASP A 64 -24.96 -0.77 -10.73
C ASP A 64 -24.00 -1.42 -11.73
N GLY A 65 -22.82 -1.86 -11.26
CA GLY A 65 -21.80 -2.52 -12.08
C GLY A 65 -20.92 -1.58 -12.90
N HIS A 66 -20.90 -0.28 -12.61
CA HIS A 66 -20.00 0.69 -13.25
C HIS A 66 -18.68 0.80 -12.49
N ALA A 67 -17.62 1.24 -13.17
CA ALA A 67 -16.33 1.53 -12.53
C ALA A 67 -16.47 2.40 -11.27
N LEU A 68 -15.87 1.94 -10.16
CA LEU A 68 -15.98 2.64 -8.89
C LEU A 68 -15.34 4.04 -8.95
N ARG A 69 -16.09 5.05 -8.51
CA ARG A 69 -15.61 6.44 -8.48
C ARG A 69 -14.81 6.73 -7.21
N TYR A 70 -13.83 7.63 -7.34
CA TYR A 70 -13.01 8.07 -6.19
C TYR A 70 -13.87 8.66 -5.06
N THR A 71 -14.89 9.45 -5.37
CA THR A 71 -15.78 10.07 -4.39
C THR A 71 -16.53 9.04 -3.55
N VAL A 72 -17.07 8.00 -4.18
CA VAL A 72 -17.75 6.88 -3.49
C VAL A 72 -16.77 6.12 -2.61
N THR A 73 -15.58 5.83 -3.15
CA THR A 73 -14.52 5.13 -2.40
C THR A 73 -14.09 5.92 -1.17
N TYR A 74 -13.88 7.23 -1.32
CA TYR A 74 -13.51 8.12 -0.22
C TYR A 74 -14.59 8.18 0.86
N TRP A 75 -15.86 8.29 0.47
CA TRP A 75 -16.97 8.31 1.41
C TRP A 75 -17.12 6.98 2.16
N MET A 76 -16.97 5.84 1.45
CA MET A 76 -16.98 4.52 2.08
C MET A 76 -15.81 4.37 3.06
N PHE A 77 -14.62 4.84 2.71
CA PHE A 77 -13.47 4.84 3.62
C PHE A 77 -13.75 5.64 4.90
N GLN A 78 -14.37 6.82 4.80
CA GLN A 78 -14.75 7.59 5.98
C GLN A 78 -15.78 6.85 6.86
N LYS A 79 -16.72 6.12 6.26
CA LYS A 79 -17.66 5.26 6.99
C LYS A 79 -16.94 4.14 7.73
N LEU A 80 -16.00 3.47 7.07
CA LEU A 80 -15.20 2.39 7.67
C LEU A 80 -14.37 2.92 8.84
N LEU A 81 -13.76 4.10 8.72
CA LEU A 81 -13.05 4.74 9.83
C LEU A 81 -13.98 4.98 11.02
N LYS A 82 -15.18 5.53 10.79
CA LYS A 82 -16.18 5.75 11.85
C LYS A 82 -16.60 4.43 12.50
N PHE A 83 -16.85 3.40 11.70
CA PHE A 83 -17.23 2.07 12.19
C PHE A 83 -16.13 1.43 13.04
N ALA A 84 -14.86 1.59 12.63
CA ALA A 84 -13.71 1.10 13.36
C ALA A 84 -13.33 1.97 14.58
N GLY A 85 -14.07 3.05 14.87
CA GLY A 85 -13.74 3.98 15.95
C GLY A 85 -12.47 4.81 15.70
N ILE A 86 -11.99 4.88 14.46
CA ILE A 86 -10.78 5.61 14.08
C ILE A 86 -11.15 7.07 13.82
N GLY A 87 -10.85 7.92 14.80
CA GLY A 87 -11.16 9.35 14.80
C GLY A 87 -10.11 10.23 14.10
N THR A 88 -10.22 11.54 14.34
CA THR A 88 -9.18 12.52 13.99
C THR A 88 -7.89 12.21 14.74
N THR A 89 -6.77 12.26 14.01
CA THR A 89 -5.43 12.15 14.60
C THR A 89 -5.19 13.27 15.62
N HIS A 90 -4.18 13.11 16.47
CA HIS A 90 -3.78 14.09 17.49
C HIS A 90 -3.56 15.51 16.93
N ASN A 91 -3.21 15.64 15.65
CA ASN A 91 -3.03 16.90 14.94
C ASN A 91 -4.32 17.44 14.27
N GLY A 92 -5.49 16.92 14.62
CA GLY A 92 -6.78 17.34 14.05
C GLY A 92 -7.05 16.85 12.61
N HIS A 93 -6.14 16.09 12.00
CA HIS A 93 -6.29 15.61 10.63
C HIS A 93 -7.09 14.31 10.58
N ARG A 94 -8.03 14.21 9.63
CA ARG A 94 -8.72 12.95 9.33
C ARG A 94 -7.82 12.04 8.48
N PRO A 95 -7.75 10.73 8.78
CA PRO A 95 -7.01 9.81 7.93
C PRO A 95 -7.49 9.85 6.48
N ARG A 96 -6.56 9.79 5.54
CA ARG A 96 -6.83 9.78 4.09
C ARG A 96 -6.61 8.38 3.54
N LEU A 97 -7.22 8.07 2.40
CA LEU A 97 -6.96 6.82 1.67
C LEU A 97 -5.47 6.61 1.37
N HIS A 98 -4.71 7.70 1.16
CA HIS A 98 -3.26 7.63 0.93
C HIS A 98 -2.49 7.08 2.13
N GLU A 99 -3.01 7.23 3.36
CA GLU A 99 -2.33 6.78 4.57
C GLU A 99 -2.21 5.25 4.63
N LEU A 100 -3.09 4.52 3.95
CA LEU A 100 -2.94 3.05 3.81
C LEU A 100 -1.65 2.69 3.06
N ARG A 101 -1.34 3.45 2.01
CA ARG A 101 -0.10 3.27 1.25
C ARG A 101 1.11 3.70 2.07
N HIS A 102 0.99 4.77 2.85
CA HIS A 102 2.04 5.21 3.77
C HIS A 102 2.33 4.12 4.81
N THR A 103 1.30 3.64 5.50
CA THR A 103 1.39 2.57 6.49
C THR A 103 2.03 1.32 5.91
N PHE A 104 1.64 0.90 4.71
CA PHE A 104 2.29 -0.23 4.03
C PHE A 104 3.79 -0.02 3.84
N ALA A 105 4.21 1.18 3.42
CA ALA A 105 5.62 1.49 3.19
C ALA A 105 6.42 1.42 4.50
N VAL A 106 5.91 2.04 5.56
CA VAL A 106 6.53 2.02 6.89
C VAL A 106 6.67 0.60 7.40
N ARG A 107 5.58 -0.19 7.40
CA ARG A 107 5.62 -1.59 7.85
C ARG A 107 6.58 -2.45 7.04
N ALA A 108 6.68 -2.20 5.73
CA ALA A 108 7.65 -2.90 4.90
C ALA A 108 9.08 -2.54 5.30
N LEU A 109 9.37 -1.28 5.61
CA LEU A 109 10.70 -0.84 6.06
C LEU A 109 11.07 -1.40 7.42
N GLU A 110 10.14 -1.39 8.38
CA GLU A 110 10.32 -2.01 9.70
C GLU A 110 10.62 -3.51 9.59
N ALA A 111 10.04 -4.19 8.59
CA ALA A 111 10.28 -5.60 8.32
C ALA A 111 11.53 -5.85 7.45
N SER A 112 12.40 -4.85 7.24
CA SER A 112 13.59 -5.01 6.43
C SER A 112 14.55 -6.02 7.07
N PRO A 113 15.11 -6.96 6.29
CA PRO A 113 16.16 -7.85 6.78
C PRO A 113 17.41 -7.07 7.17
N GLU A 114 18.16 -7.59 8.13
CA GLU A 114 19.42 -7.03 8.59
C GLU A 114 20.54 -7.15 7.54
N GLY A 115 21.56 -6.29 7.65
CA GLY A 115 22.72 -6.30 6.77
C GLY A 115 22.56 -5.41 5.54
N ARG A 116 23.58 -4.59 5.28
CA ARG A 116 23.54 -3.47 4.31
C ARG A 116 23.07 -3.85 2.90
N ASP A 117 23.52 -4.99 2.38
CA ASP A 117 23.14 -5.45 1.04
C ASP A 117 21.66 -5.90 0.99
N GLN A 118 21.18 -6.58 2.02
CA GLN A 118 19.79 -7.05 2.11
C GLN A 118 18.83 -5.86 2.27
N VAL A 119 19.18 -4.89 3.12
CA VAL A 119 18.43 -3.61 3.24
C VAL A 119 18.36 -2.89 1.89
N GLY A 120 19.48 -2.79 1.17
CA GLY A 120 19.52 -2.14 -0.15
C GLY A 120 18.58 -2.82 -1.16
N ARG A 121 18.59 -4.16 -1.22
CA ARG A 121 17.69 -4.94 -2.09
C ARG A 121 16.24 -4.79 -1.67
N HIS A 122 15.95 -4.79 -0.37
CA HIS A 122 14.60 -4.61 0.17
C HIS A 122 14.04 -3.22 -0.15
N MET A 123 14.85 -2.17 0.01
CA MET A 123 14.51 -0.80 -0.38
C MET A 123 14.19 -0.70 -1.88
N LEU A 124 14.98 -1.34 -2.73
CA LEU A 124 14.74 -1.37 -4.18
C LEU A 124 13.45 -2.12 -4.53
N ALA A 125 13.20 -3.27 -3.87
CA ALA A 125 11.98 -4.04 -4.03
C ALA A 125 10.75 -3.21 -3.62
N LEU A 126 10.81 -2.54 -2.46
CA LEU A 126 9.75 -1.65 -1.99
C LEU A 126 9.51 -0.47 -2.94
N ALA A 127 10.57 0.20 -3.39
CA ALA A 127 10.48 1.30 -4.36
C ALA A 127 9.78 0.84 -5.65
N THR A 128 10.15 -0.35 -6.14
CA THR A 128 9.55 -0.98 -7.33
C THR A 128 8.08 -1.29 -7.08
N TYR A 129 7.75 -1.99 -5.99
CA TYR A 129 6.38 -2.31 -5.59
C TYR A 129 5.48 -1.08 -5.46
N MET A 130 6.04 0.00 -4.92
CA MET A 130 5.37 1.28 -4.76
C MET A 130 5.24 2.03 -6.09
N GLY A 131 6.09 1.77 -7.09
CA GLY A 131 6.15 2.52 -8.32
C GLY A 131 6.74 3.92 -8.10
N HIS A 132 7.83 3.99 -7.33
CA HIS A 132 8.68 5.17 -7.23
C HIS A 132 9.69 5.18 -8.36
N VAL A 133 9.88 6.34 -8.99
CA VAL A 133 10.89 6.52 -10.06
C VAL A 133 12.26 6.79 -9.45
N ASN A 134 12.29 7.46 -8.30
CA ASN A 134 13.48 7.76 -7.54
C ASN A 134 13.40 7.04 -6.18
N ILE A 135 14.46 6.31 -5.82
CA ILE A 135 14.58 5.65 -4.51
C ILE A 135 14.53 6.65 -3.35
N ASN A 136 14.87 7.93 -3.57
CA ASN A 136 14.74 8.99 -2.57
C ASN A 136 13.30 9.16 -2.08
N ALA A 137 12.30 8.89 -2.94
CA ALA A 137 10.90 8.89 -2.52
C ALA A 137 10.57 7.73 -1.57
N THR A 138 11.39 6.67 -1.57
CA THR A 138 11.33 5.58 -0.58
C THR A 138 12.14 5.94 0.67
N TYR A 139 13.32 6.58 0.54
CA TYR A 139 14.09 7.08 1.69
C TYR A 139 13.32 8.12 2.52
N TRP A 140 12.44 8.91 1.91
CA TRP A 140 11.56 9.83 2.63
C TRP A 140 10.77 9.16 3.76
N TYR A 141 10.39 7.88 3.61
CA TYR A 141 9.67 7.15 4.68
C TYR A 141 10.55 6.84 5.89
N LEU A 142 11.87 6.73 5.72
CA LEU A 142 12.81 6.59 6.83
C LEU A 142 12.90 7.90 7.61
N GLU A 143 12.95 9.04 6.92
CA GLU A 143 13.02 10.37 7.56
C GLU A 143 11.68 10.82 8.16
N ALA A 144 10.55 10.40 7.60
CA ALA A 144 9.22 10.83 7.99
C ALA A 144 8.57 9.96 9.09
N THR A 145 9.24 8.92 9.59
CA THR A 145 8.70 8.01 10.61
C THR A 145 9.52 8.15 11.90
N PRO A 146 9.06 8.94 12.88
CA PRO A 146 9.80 9.17 14.13
C PRO A 146 10.13 7.90 14.90
N GLU A 147 9.26 6.89 14.83
CA GLU A 147 9.46 5.59 15.47
C GLU A 147 10.65 4.87 14.86
N LEU A 148 10.76 4.88 13.52
CA LEU A 148 11.86 4.24 12.80
C LEU A 148 13.18 4.97 13.04
N LEU A 149 13.15 6.30 13.15
CA LEU A 149 14.33 7.10 13.56
C LEU A 149 14.71 6.86 15.02
N ARG A 150 13.73 6.63 15.90
CA ARG A 150 13.97 6.27 17.31
C ARG A 150 14.66 4.92 17.39
N ASP A 151 14.13 3.92 16.69
CA ASP A 151 14.72 2.57 16.66
C ASP A 151 16.17 2.62 16.13
N ILE A 152 16.43 3.43 15.09
CA ILE A 152 17.79 3.66 14.58
C ILE A 152 18.68 4.33 15.64
N ALA A 153 18.16 5.34 16.34
CA ALA A 153 18.91 6.05 17.38
C ALA A 153 19.25 5.11 18.54
N ASP A 154 18.28 4.34 19.04
CA ASP A 154 18.44 3.41 20.14
C ASP A 154 19.45 2.30 19.79
N ALA A 155 19.39 1.76 18.56
CA ALA A 155 20.38 0.78 18.08
C ALA A 155 21.79 1.38 17.93
N ALA A 156 21.90 2.63 17.45
CA ALA A 156 23.18 3.33 17.35
C ALA A 156 23.78 3.63 18.73
N GLU A 157 22.94 4.00 19.70
CA GLU A 157 23.34 4.20 21.10
C GLU A 157 23.82 2.88 21.72
N GLY A 158 23.08 1.77 21.56
CA GLY A 158 23.48 0.44 22.03
C GLY A 158 24.82 -0.05 21.46
N PHE A 159 25.09 0.23 20.18
CA PHE A 159 26.39 -0.07 19.55
C PHE A 159 27.54 0.75 20.16
N LEU A 160 27.28 2.02 20.52
CA LEU A 160 28.27 2.90 21.13
C LEU A 160 28.52 2.59 22.61
N THR A 161 27.52 2.10 23.34
CA THR A 161 27.64 1.70 24.76
C THR A 161 28.19 0.29 24.94
N GLY A 162 28.26 -0.51 23.86
CA GLY A 162 28.89 -1.83 23.85
C GLY A 162 28.02 -2.95 24.44
N GLU A 163 26.71 -2.77 24.47
CA GLU A 163 25.77 -3.73 25.06
C GLU A 163 25.36 -4.89 24.12
N GLU A 164 25.75 -4.85 22.84
CA GLU A 164 25.60 -5.97 21.91
C GLU A 164 26.96 -6.41 21.35
N LYS A 165 27.45 -7.55 21.86
CA LYS A 165 28.47 -8.41 21.25
C LYS A 165 27.92 -9.82 21.07
#